data_AF-A0A1V9B832-F1
#
_entry.id   AF-A0A1V9B832-F1
#
_cell.length_a   1.000
_cell.length_b   1.000
_cell.length_c   1.000
_cell.angle_alpha   90.00
_cell.angle_beta   90.00
_cell.angle_gamma   90.00
#
_symmetry.space_group_name_H-M   'P 1'
#
loop_
_entity.id
_entity.type
_entity.pdbx_description
1 polymer ?
#
loop_
_entity_poly.entity_id
_entity_poly.type
_entity_poly.pdbx_seq_one_letter_code
_entity_poly.pdbx_strand_id
1 'polypeptide(L)'
;MYTWDRFENQKKHLLLLIPVAVGSSASAMFITMVNAFMNTLQGFALKNGQIVNIDPIAAMFNPAMPTKVAHVLATAYMTSAFFLASIAAWHLLKGNRHIYHRKVLHLTMKAALIFSIASALVGDLSGKFLAVYQPEKLAAAEWHFETSSHAPLVLFGMLEEDGEVKYALKIPYALSILASLAAKAVWLGVYCAFMSICVRLLRLRYFALSVFALPVFDNL
;
A
#
# COMPACT_ATOMS: atom_id res chain seq x y z
N MET A 1 5.27 10.71 -28.65
CA MET A 1 5.85 9.77 -29.62
C MET A 1 5.88 10.36 -31.03
N TYR A 2 4.74 10.61 -31.67
CA TYR A 2 4.70 11.10 -33.07
C TYR A 2 5.22 12.52 -33.32
N THR A 3 5.42 13.31 -32.28
CA THR A 3 5.87 14.71 -32.37
C THR A 3 7.36 14.88 -32.10
N TRP A 4 8.06 13.85 -31.61
CA TRP A 4 9.42 13.96 -31.10
C TRP A 4 10.43 14.34 -32.20
N ASP A 5 10.30 13.76 -33.39
CA ASP A 5 11.19 14.02 -34.52
C ASP A 5 10.74 15.20 -35.41
N ARG A 6 9.63 15.87 -35.06
CA ARG A 6 9.06 16.98 -35.87
C ARG A 6 9.29 18.36 -35.28
N PHE A 7 9.36 18.48 -33.96
CA PHE A 7 9.55 19.78 -33.29
C PHE A 7 10.93 19.87 -32.66
N GLU A 8 11.65 20.94 -32.97
CA GLU A 8 13.05 21.13 -32.53
C GLU A 8 13.17 21.48 -31.03
N ASN A 9 12.12 22.07 -30.43
CA ASN A 9 12.22 22.62 -29.07
C ASN A 9 11.89 21.58 -27.98
N GLN A 10 12.91 21.21 -27.19
CA GLN A 10 12.82 20.29 -26.06
C GLN A 10 11.80 20.70 -24.99
N LYS A 11 11.53 22.01 -24.82
CA LYS A 11 10.51 22.48 -23.88
C LYS A 11 9.10 22.03 -24.28
N LYS A 12 8.79 22.00 -25.58
CA LYS A 12 7.50 21.53 -26.08
C LYS A 12 7.31 20.04 -25.79
N HIS A 13 8.38 19.26 -25.87
CA HIS A 13 8.34 17.85 -25.53
C HIS A 13 8.09 17.61 -24.04
N LEU A 14 8.72 18.40 -23.16
CA LEU A 14 8.45 18.32 -21.72
C LEU A 14 6.98 18.68 -21.40
N LEU A 15 6.43 19.71 -22.05
CA LEU A 15 5.02 20.09 -21.90
C LEU A 15 4.05 18.99 -22.33
N LEU A 16 4.42 18.13 -23.28
CA LEU A 16 3.62 16.97 -23.69
C LEU A 16 3.76 15.78 -22.72
N LEU A 17 4.87 15.68 -21.97
CA LEU A 17 5.07 14.62 -20.98
C LEU A 17 4.37 14.89 -19.65
N ILE A 18 4.23 16.16 -19.25
CA ILE A 18 3.50 16.56 -18.03
C ILE A 18 2.06 15.99 -17.98
N PRO A 19 1.19 16.20 -18.99
CA PRO A 19 -0.18 15.68 -18.95
C PRO A 19 -0.24 14.14 -18.96
N VAL A 20 0.79 13.45 -19.47
CA VAL A 20 0.88 11.99 -19.41
C VAL A 20 1.09 11.52 -17.96
N ALA A 21 1.99 12.18 -17.22
CA ALA A 21 2.21 11.90 -15.80
C ALA A 21 1.00 12.28 -14.93
N VAL A 22 0.36 13.41 -15.22
CA VAL A 22 -0.87 13.83 -14.53
C VAL A 22 -2.02 12.88 -14.85
N GLY A 23 -2.20 12.46 -16.10
CA GLY A 23 -3.26 11.55 -16.51
C GLY A 23 -3.11 10.15 -15.91
N SER A 24 -1.89 9.63 -15.85
CA SER A 24 -1.60 8.34 -15.17
C SER A 24 -1.86 8.43 -13.67
N SER A 25 -1.46 9.54 -13.02
CA SER A 25 -1.79 9.78 -11.61
C SER A 25 -3.30 9.87 -11.39
N ALA A 26 -4.02 10.63 -12.22
CA ALA A 26 -5.46 10.78 -12.12
C ALA A 26 -6.19 9.44 -12.31
N SER A 27 -5.75 8.62 -13.27
CA SER A 27 -6.29 7.27 -13.46
C SER A 27 -6.14 6.40 -12.21
N ALA A 28 -4.94 6.41 -11.60
CA ALA A 28 -4.70 5.70 -10.34
C ALA A 28 -5.58 6.25 -9.20
N MET A 29 -5.77 7.57 -9.10
CA MET A 29 -6.66 8.18 -8.11
C MET A 29 -8.10 7.65 -8.25
N PHE A 30 -8.69 7.74 -9.44
CA PHE A 30 -10.09 7.35 -9.65
C PHE A 30 -10.35 5.86 -9.42
N ILE A 31 -9.45 4.98 -9.89
CA ILE A 31 -9.58 3.54 -9.63
C ILE A 31 -9.45 3.24 -8.14
N THR A 32 -8.53 3.93 -7.45
CA THR A 32 -8.33 3.74 -6.01
C THR A 32 -9.49 4.31 -5.19
N MET A 33 -10.18 5.37 -5.65
CA MET A 33 -11.40 5.88 -5.02
C MET A 33 -12.51 4.83 -4.98
N VAL A 34 -12.68 4.07 -6.06
CA VAL A 34 -13.66 2.97 -6.10
C VAL A 34 -13.31 1.90 -5.06
N ASN A 35 -12.03 1.55 -4.96
CA ASN A 35 -11.55 0.59 -3.96
C ASN A 35 -11.75 1.10 -2.52
N ALA A 36 -11.44 2.37 -2.29
CA ALA A 36 -11.66 3.01 -1.01
C ALA A 36 -13.15 2.99 -0.64
N PHE A 37 -14.05 3.27 -1.59
CA PHE A 37 -15.50 3.22 -1.39
C PHE A 37 -15.99 1.82 -1.00
N MET A 38 -15.46 0.77 -1.63
CA MET A 38 -15.77 -0.61 -1.26
C MET A 38 -15.32 -0.96 0.17
N ASN A 39 -14.20 -0.39 0.63
CA ASN A 39 -13.71 -0.59 1.99
C ASN A 39 -14.53 0.16 3.05
N THR A 40 -14.95 1.38 2.76
CA THR A 40 -15.79 2.19 3.67
C THR A 40 -17.00 2.70 2.91
N LEU A 41 -18.09 1.93 3.00
CA LEU A 41 -19.38 2.21 2.37
C LEU A 41 -20.02 3.47 3.00
N GLN A 42 -20.04 4.57 2.24
CA GLN A 42 -20.61 5.85 2.68
C GLN A 42 -21.25 6.57 1.49
N GLY A 43 -22.27 7.41 1.74
CA GLY A 43 -22.88 8.21 0.68
C GLY A 43 -23.97 7.49 -0.11
N PHE A 44 -24.58 6.45 0.48
CA PHE A 44 -25.82 5.86 -0.02
C PHE A 44 -26.72 5.42 1.14
N ALA A 45 -28.03 5.40 0.91
CA ALA A 45 -29.01 4.83 1.83
C ALA A 45 -29.55 3.52 1.25
N LEU A 46 -29.73 2.52 2.10
CA LEU A 46 -30.38 1.25 1.73
C LEU A 46 -31.87 1.35 2.07
N LYS A 47 -32.73 1.26 1.06
CA LYS A 47 -34.19 1.16 1.26
C LYS A 47 -34.70 -0.08 0.52
N ASN A 48 -35.19 -1.07 1.26
CA ASN A 48 -35.71 -2.33 0.72
C ASN A 48 -34.73 -3.07 -0.21
N GLY A 49 -33.45 -3.12 0.14
CA GLY A 49 -32.41 -3.78 -0.67
C GLY A 49 -31.99 -3.01 -1.93
N GLN A 50 -32.55 -1.82 -2.17
CA GLN A 50 -32.11 -0.91 -3.23
C GLN A 50 -31.27 0.22 -2.66
N ILE A 51 -30.21 0.55 -3.38
CA ILE A 51 -29.33 1.69 -3.09
C ILE A 51 -30.04 2.95 -3.58
N VAL A 52 -30.46 3.81 -2.64
CA VAL A 52 -31.13 5.09 -2.89
C VAL A 52 -30.33 6.24 -2.28
N ASN A 53 -30.53 7.48 -2.76
CA ASN A 53 -29.82 8.67 -2.30
C ASN A 53 -28.29 8.55 -2.37
N ILE A 54 -27.77 8.31 -3.58
CA ILE A 54 -26.33 8.25 -3.83
C ILE A 54 -25.80 9.68 -3.87
N ASP A 55 -24.86 10.00 -2.98
CA ASP A 55 -24.03 11.19 -3.05
C ASP A 55 -22.65 10.79 -3.61
N PRO A 56 -22.38 11.07 -4.89
CA PRO A 56 -21.12 10.68 -5.52
C PRO A 56 -19.90 11.34 -4.89
N ILE A 57 -20.03 12.58 -4.40
CA ILE A 57 -18.89 13.31 -3.82
C ILE A 57 -18.56 12.69 -2.45
N ALA A 58 -19.57 12.41 -1.63
CA ALA A 58 -19.37 11.73 -0.35
C ALA A 58 -18.84 10.29 -0.53
N ALA A 59 -19.29 9.59 -1.58
CA ALA A 59 -18.79 8.25 -1.91
C ALA A 59 -17.32 8.29 -2.40
N MET A 60 -16.93 9.30 -3.17
CA MET A 60 -15.57 9.47 -3.69
C MET A 60 -14.58 9.96 -2.62
N PHE A 61 -14.98 10.93 -1.79
CA PHE A 61 -14.14 11.53 -0.75
C PHE A 61 -14.40 10.90 0.61
N ASN A 62 -14.28 9.58 0.67
CA ASN A 62 -14.43 8.87 1.93
C ASN A 62 -13.13 8.97 2.78
N PRO A 63 -13.21 8.64 4.09
CA PRO A 63 -12.05 8.74 4.98
C PRO A 63 -10.85 7.88 4.56
N ALA A 64 -11.09 6.78 3.83
CA ALA A 64 -10.05 5.87 3.35
C ALA A 64 -9.32 6.36 2.08
N MET A 65 -9.94 7.26 1.31
CA MET A 65 -9.43 7.69 0.01
C MET A 65 -8.04 8.33 0.10
N PRO A 66 -7.76 9.31 0.99
CA PRO A 66 -6.47 10.01 0.99
C PRO A 66 -5.30 9.08 1.29
N THR A 67 -5.46 8.16 2.24
CA THR A 67 -4.41 7.20 2.64
C THR A 67 -4.17 6.17 1.54
N LYS A 68 -5.24 5.61 0.96
CA LYS A 68 -5.15 4.63 -0.13
C LYS A 68 -4.53 5.23 -1.40
N VAL A 69 -5.00 6.40 -1.83
CA VAL A 69 -4.49 7.09 -3.02
C VAL A 69 -3.02 7.47 -2.84
N ALA A 70 -2.65 8.06 -1.70
CA ALA A 70 -1.27 8.42 -1.43
C ALA A 70 -0.36 7.18 -1.45
N HIS A 71 -0.80 6.07 -0.85
CA HIS A 71 0.00 4.85 -0.76
C HIS A 71 0.19 4.19 -2.14
N VAL A 72 -0.87 4.07 -2.92
CA VAL A 72 -0.81 3.50 -4.28
C VAL A 72 0.07 4.35 -5.20
N LEU A 73 -0.05 5.68 -5.16
CA LEU A 73 0.79 6.55 -5.98
C LEU A 73 2.26 6.46 -5.56
N ALA A 74 2.56 6.54 -4.27
CA ALA A 74 3.93 6.45 -3.76
C ALA A 74 4.59 5.11 -4.12
N THR A 75 3.89 4.00 -3.92
CA THR A 75 4.40 2.66 -4.21
C THR A 75 4.54 2.40 -5.72
N ALA A 76 3.65 2.94 -6.56
CA ALA A 76 3.77 2.86 -8.02
C ALA A 76 5.00 3.63 -8.54
N TYR A 77 5.25 4.84 -8.02
CA TYR A 77 6.45 5.61 -8.36
C TYR A 77 7.73 4.94 -7.86
N MET A 78 7.72 4.42 -6.64
CA MET A 78 8.83 3.63 -6.10
C MET A 78 9.14 2.42 -6.99
N THR A 79 8.13 1.64 -7.37
CA THR A 79 8.29 0.43 -8.20
C THR A 79 8.85 0.76 -9.58
N SER A 80 8.33 1.79 -10.24
CA SER A 80 8.86 2.21 -11.55
C SER A 80 10.31 2.72 -11.46
N ALA A 81 10.67 3.44 -10.38
CA ALA A 81 12.04 3.88 -10.15
C ALA A 81 12.99 2.69 -9.93
N PHE A 82 12.62 1.70 -9.11
CA PHE A 82 13.43 0.49 -8.91
C PHE A 82 13.49 -0.38 -10.17
N PHE A 83 12.43 -0.44 -10.97
CA PHE A 83 12.43 -1.15 -12.24
C PHE A 83 13.46 -0.57 -13.21
N LEU A 84 13.47 0.76 -13.38
CA LEU A 84 14.47 1.44 -14.21
C LEU A 84 15.90 1.29 -13.65
N ALA A 85 16.06 1.36 -12.32
CA ALA A 85 17.34 1.11 -11.66
C ALA A 85 17.85 -0.31 -11.92
N SER A 86 16.97 -1.31 -11.86
CA SER A 86 17.31 -2.72 -12.10
C SER A 86 17.79 -2.96 -13.53
N ILE A 87 17.13 -2.36 -14.52
CA ILE A 87 17.57 -2.44 -15.93
C ILE A 87 18.94 -1.79 -16.11
N ALA A 88 19.15 -0.60 -15.51
CA ALA A 88 20.43 0.10 -15.60
C ALA A 88 21.57 -0.68 -14.92
N ALA A 89 21.30 -1.27 -13.74
CA ALA A 89 22.24 -2.11 -13.01
C ALA A 89 22.59 -3.38 -13.81
N TRP A 90 21.60 -4.03 -14.43
CA TRP A 90 21.82 -5.22 -15.25
C TRP A 90 22.75 -4.94 -16.44
N HIS A 91 22.56 -3.83 -17.14
CA HIS A 91 23.45 -3.42 -18.24
C HIS A 91 24.88 -3.14 -17.76
N LEU A 92 25.03 -2.51 -16.59
CA LEU A 92 26.33 -2.22 -16.01
C LEU A 92 27.07 -3.50 -15.57
N LEU A 93 26.35 -4.48 -15.02
CA LEU A 93 26.89 -5.80 -14.64
C LEU A 93 27.35 -6.62 -15.86
N LYS A 94 26.65 -6.50 -17.00
CA LYS A 94 27.01 -7.18 -18.25
C LYS A 94 28.23 -6.55 -18.95
N GLY A 95 28.91 -5.59 -18.32
CA GLY A 95 30.12 -4.95 -18.84
C GLY A 95 29.88 -3.75 -19.75
N ASN A 96 28.63 -3.33 -19.96
CA ASN A 96 28.33 -2.13 -20.75
C ASN A 96 28.54 -0.86 -19.90
N ARG A 97 29.78 -0.38 -19.85
CA ARG A 97 30.22 0.79 -19.04
C ARG A 97 29.87 2.15 -19.66
N HIS A 98 28.82 2.22 -20.48
CA HIS A 98 28.40 3.49 -21.08
C HIS A 98 27.99 4.51 -19.99
N ILE A 99 28.40 5.78 -20.18
CA ILE A 99 28.16 6.88 -19.23
C ILE A 99 26.66 7.03 -18.91
N TYR A 100 25.80 6.70 -19.88
CA TYR A 100 24.35 6.73 -19.74
C TYR A 100 23.85 5.81 -18.62
N HIS A 101 24.28 4.55 -18.57
CA HIS A 101 23.79 3.59 -17.58
C HIS A 101 24.15 4.02 -16.14
N ARG A 102 25.34 4.61 -15.95
CA ARG A 102 25.75 5.14 -14.64
C ARG A 102 24.93 6.36 -14.23
N LYS A 103 24.63 7.28 -15.16
CA LYS A 103 23.79 8.46 -14.88
C LYS A 103 22.35 8.06 -14.57
N VAL A 104 21.78 7.15 -15.35
CA VAL A 104 20.42 6.64 -15.12
C VAL A 104 20.34 5.95 -13.76
N LEU A 105 21.26 5.05 -13.45
CA LEU A 105 21.28 4.35 -12.16
C LEU A 105 21.36 5.32 -10.98
N HIS A 106 22.20 6.36 -11.05
CA HIS A 106 22.31 7.36 -9.99
C HIS A 106 21.02 8.17 -9.80
N LEU A 107 20.37 8.57 -10.89
CA LEU A 107 19.12 9.32 -10.85
C LEU A 107 17.97 8.46 -10.30
N THR A 108 17.82 7.23 -10.81
CA THR A 108 16.73 6.34 -10.42
C THR A 108 16.89 5.83 -9.00
N MET A 109 18.10 5.54 -8.54
CA MET A 109 18.35 5.15 -7.14
C MET A 109 18.05 6.28 -6.16
N LYS A 110 18.40 7.53 -6.49
CA LYS A 110 18.03 8.69 -5.67
C LYS A 110 16.52 8.89 -5.61
N ALA A 111 15.85 8.80 -6.76
CA ALA A 111 14.39 8.88 -6.81
C ALA A 111 13.73 7.75 -6.02
N ALA A 112 14.21 6.51 -6.20
CA ALA A 112 13.71 5.33 -5.49
C ALA A 112 13.87 5.47 -3.98
N LEU A 113 14.99 6.01 -3.50
CA LEU A 113 15.20 6.28 -2.08
C LEU A 113 14.17 7.27 -1.52
N ILE A 114 13.93 8.38 -2.23
CA ILE A 114 12.94 9.39 -1.82
C ILE A 114 11.53 8.79 -1.79
N PHE A 115 11.14 8.07 -2.85
CA PHE A 115 9.82 7.43 -2.92
C PHE A 115 9.68 6.28 -1.93
N SER A 116 10.75 5.58 -1.57
CA SER A 116 10.73 4.54 -0.54
C SER A 116 10.45 5.12 0.83
N ILE A 117 11.10 6.22 1.20
CA ILE A 117 10.83 6.93 2.46
C ILE A 117 9.39 7.46 2.47
N ALA A 118 8.95 8.08 1.37
CA ALA A 118 7.57 8.56 1.26
C ALA A 118 6.55 7.41 1.35
N SER A 119 6.82 6.27 0.71
CA SER A 119 5.96 5.09 0.76
C SER A 119 5.88 4.49 2.16
N ALA A 120 6.99 4.47 2.89
CA ALA A 120 7.03 4.00 4.28
C ALA A 120 6.17 4.89 5.19
N LEU A 121 6.35 6.22 5.13
CA LEU A 121 5.57 7.18 5.91
C LEU A 121 4.07 7.09 5.61
N VAL A 122 3.71 6.97 4.34
CA VAL A 122 2.30 6.82 3.93
C VAL A 122 1.76 5.44 4.30
N GLY A 123 2.60 4.40 4.27
CA GLY A 123 2.28 3.07 4.78
C GLY A 123 1.93 3.10 6.26
N ASP A 124 2.71 3.80 7.08
CA ASP A 124 2.42 3.97 8.51
C ASP A 124 1.09 4.69 8.74
N LEU A 125 0.82 5.76 7.97
CA LEU A 125 -0.46 6.48 8.03
C LEU A 125 -1.64 5.58 7.63
N SER A 126 -1.46 4.75 6.60
CA SER A 126 -2.45 3.76 6.17
C SER A 126 -2.70 2.71 7.27
N GLY A 127 -1.65 2.21 7.92
CA GLY A 127 -1.76 1.29 9.05
C GLY A 127 -2.52 1.88 10.23
N LYS A 128 -2.23 3.14 10.60
CA LYS A 128 -3.00 3.86 11.63
C LYS A 128 -4.47 4.03 11.26
N PHE A 129 -4.76 4.29 9.99
CA PHE A 129 -6.14 4.39 9.50
C PHE A 129 -6.86 3.03 9.62
N LEU A 130 -6.23 1.93 9.22
CA LEU A 130 -6.76 0.58 9.40
C LEU A 130 -7.01 0.26 10.87
N ALA A 131 -6.11 0.65 11.78
CA ALA A 131 -6.28 0.43 13.21
C ALA A 131 -7.55 1.08 13.80
N VAL A 132 -7.97 2.23 13.26
CA VAL A 132 -9.14 2.97 13.74
C VAL A 132 -10.43 2.52 13.03
N TYR A 133 -10.38 2.32 11.71
CA TYR A 133 -11.58 2.11 10.89
C TYR A 133 -11.85 0.64 10.53
N GLN A 134 -10.82 -0.21 10.50
CA GLN A 134 -10.91 -1.62 10.10
C GLN A 134 -9.95 -2.51 10.92
N PRO A 135 -10.08 -2.55 12.27
CA PRO A 135 -9.16 -3.28 13.14
C PRO A 135 -9.13 -4.78 12.82
N GLU A 136 -10.20 -5.33 12.26
CA GLU A 136 -10.29 -6.73 11.86
C GLU A 136 -9.25 -7.13 10.80
N LYS A 137 -8.98 -6.24 9.83
CA LYS A 137 -7.99 -6.52 8.76
C LYS A 137 -6.57 -6.49 9.32
N LEU A 138 -6.30 -5.55 10.22
CA LEU A 138 -4.98 -5.38 10.81
C LEU A 138 -4.67 -6.46 11.86
N ALA A 139 -5.63 -6.80 12.71
CA ALA A 139 -5.50 -7.89 13.68
C ALA A 139 -5.33 -9.26 12.99
N ALA A 140 -5.99 -9.48 11.84
CA ALA A 140 -5.76 -10.67 11.03
C ALA A 140 -4.36 -10.68 10.36
N ALA A 141 -3.86 -9.51 9.95
CA ALA A 141 -2.54 -9.36 9.34
C ALA A 141 -1.38 -9.49 10.35
N GLU A 142 -1.63 -9.26 11.64
CA GLU A 142 -0.62 -9.32 12.70
C GLU A 142 -0.80 -10.52 13.64
N TRP A 143 -1.79 -11.38 13.36
CA TRP A 143 -2.19 -12.51 14.20
C TRP A 143 -2.45 -12.11 15.66
N HIS A 144 -3.18 -11.00 15.83
CA HIS A 144 -3.66 -10.51 17.11
C HIS A 144 -5.07 -11.03 17.39
N PHE A 145 -5.12 -12.23 17.97
CA PHE A 145 -6.36 -12.83 18.44
C PHE A 145 -6.89 -12.10 19.68
N GLU A 146 -6.03 -11.85 20.68
CA GLU A 146 -6.42 -11.18 21.93
C GLU A 146 -6.25 -9.65 21.89
N THR A 147 -7.26 -8.93 22.38
CA THR A 147 -7.22 -7.48 22.63
C THR A 147 -6.20 -7.20 23.72
N SER A 148 -5.12 -6.48 23.38
CA SER A 148 -4.09 -6.09 24.34
C SER A 148 -3.72 -4.63 24.16
N SER A 149 -3.39 -3.96 25.28
CA SER A 149 -2.86 -2.60 25.27
C SER A 149 -1.41 -2.51 24.76
N HIS A 150 -0.77 -3.66 24.51
CA HIS A 150 0.62 -3.80 24.09
C HIS A 150 0.80 -4.93 23.08
N ALA A 151 0.26 -4.75 21.88
CA ALA A 151 0.29 -5.77 20.83
C ALA A 151 1.72 -5.89 20.23
N PRO A 152 2.38 -7.07 20.29
CA PRO A 152 3.73 -7.27 19.77
C PRO A 152 3.72 -7.47 18.24
N LEU A 153 4.51 -6.71 17.49
CA LEU A 153 4.59 -6.86 16.03
C LEU A 153 5.25 -8.20 15.68
N VAL A 154 4.53 -9.07 14.96
CA VAL A 154 5.06 -10.34 14.48
C VAL A 154 5.70 -10.13 13.10
N LEU A 155 7.03 -10.14 13.01
CA LEU A 155 7.74 -9.96 11.73
C LEU A 155 7.65 -11.19 10.81
N PHE A 156 7.73 -12.38 11.41
CA PHE A 156 7.65 -13.65 10.72
C PHE A 156 6.98 -14.66 11.64
N GLY A 157 6.20 -15.58 11.08
CA GLY A 157 5.64 -16.73 11.77
C GLY A 157 4.90 -17.60 10.77
N MET A 158 4.50 -18.79 11.18
CA MET A 158 3.61 -19.68 10.43
C MET A 158 2.50 -20.11 11.39
N LEU A 159 1.25 -19.86 11.00
CA LEU A 159 0.10 -20.41 11.72
C LEU A 159 -0.15 -21.85 11.26
N GLU A 160 -0.22 -22.77 12.20
CA GLU A 160 -0.76 -24.12 11.96
C GLU A 160 -2.29 -24.12 12.03
N GLU A 161 -2.92 -25.18 11.52
CA GLU A 161 -4.40 -25.33 11.50
C GLU A 161 -5.03 -25.27 12.90
N ASP A 162 -4.23 -25.55 13.94
CA ASP A 162 -4.62 -25.53 15.34
C ASP A 162 -4.67 -24.11 15.95
N GLY A 163 -4.30 -23.08 15.19
CA GLY A 163 -4.27 -21.68 15.65
C GLY A 163 -2.99 -21.28 16.39
N GLU A 164 -2.01 -22.18 16.50
CA GLU A 164 -0.73 -21.89 17.14
C GLU A 164 0.27 -21.24 16.16
N VAL A 165 0.90 -20.14 16.59
CA VAL A 165 1.93 -19.43 15.82
C VAL A 165 3.30 -20.07 16.10
N LYS A 166 3.82 -20.86 15.16
CA LYS A 166 5.20 -21.38 15.21
C LYS A 166 6.16 -20.45 14.47
N TYR A 167 7.43 -20.42 14.88
CA TYR A 167 8.50 -19.58 14.31
C TYR A 167 8.22 -18.06 14.35
N ALA A 168 7.55 -17.58 15.39
CA ALA A 168 7.19 -16.18 15.54
C ALA A 168 8.38 -15.32 15.97
N LEU A 169 8.98 -14.54 15.06
CA LEU A 169 9.89 -13.45 15.45
C LEU A 169 9.07 -12.23 15.84
N LYS A 170 8.81 -12.10 17.14
CA LYS A 170 8.01 -10.99 17.70
C LYS A 170 8.93 -9.87 18.15
N ILE A 171 8.74 -8.66 17.61
CA ILE A 171 9.35 -7.44 18.14
C ILE A 171 8.31 -6.75 19.03
N PRO A 172 8.52 -6.71 20.36
CA PRO A 172 7.62 -5.99 21.24
C PRO A 172 7.73 -4.47 20.99
N TYR A 173 6.62 -3.74 21.16
CA TYR A 173 6.54 -2.26 21.13
C TYR A 173 6.66 -1.51 19.79
N ALA A 174 6.98 -2.17 18.67
CA ALA A 174 7.19 -1.48 17.40
C ALA A 174 5.92 -0.75 16.90
N LEU A 175 4.74 -1.39 17.01
CA LEU A 175 3.47 -0.82 16.58
C LEU A 175 2.98 0.33 17.45
N SER A 176 3.11 0.24 18.77
CA SER A 176 2.57 1.23 19.72
C SER A 176 3.29 2.59 19.57
N ILE A 177 4.60 2.55 19.34
CA ILE A 177 5.46 3.72 19.19
C ILE A 177 5.30 4.36 17.80
N LEU A 178 5.25 3.58 16.72
CA LEU A 178 5.04 4.08 15.35
C LEU A 178 3.60 4.56 15.11
N ALA A 179 2.60 3.84 15.62
CA ALA A 179 1.18 4.12 15.35
C ALA A 179 0.62 5.30 16.15
N SER A 180 0.97 5.48 17.44
CA SER A 180 0.31 6.51 18.26
C SER A 180 1.21 7.58 18.86
N LEU A 181 2.54 7.52 18.65
CA LEU A 181 3.52 8.37 19.35
C LEU A 181 3.41 8.30 20.90
N ALA A 182 2.60 7.38 21.42
CA ALA A 182 2.34 7.13 22.83
C ALA A 182 2.32 5.62 23.08
N ALA A 183 2.96 5.16 24.14
CA ALA A 183 3.10 3.73 24.46
C ALA A 183 1.79 3.04 24.91
N LYS A 184 0.60 3.66 24.73
CA LYS A 184 -0.68 3.24 25.34
C LYS A 184 -1.86 3.23 24.34
N ALA A 185 -1.65 2.78 23.12
CA ALA A 185 -2.76 2.52 22.20
C ALA A 185 -3.37 1.13 22.51
N VAL A 186 -4.66 1.08 22.85
CA VAL A 186 -5.40 -0.18 23.06
C VAL A 186 -5.76 -0.75 21.69
N TRP A 187 -5.29 -1.97 21.40
CA TRP A 187 -5.54 -2.67 20.14
C TRP A 187 -6.70 -3.65 20.33
N LEU A 188 -7.78 -3.47 19.55
CA LEU A 188 -8.90 -4.41 19.48
C LEU A 188 -8.43 -5.69 18.77
N GLY A 189 -8.37 -6.80 19.51
CA GLY A 189 -8.11 -8.12 18.99
C GLY A 189 -9.38 -8.78 18.45
N VAL A 190 -9.20 -9.67 17.48
CA VAL A 190 -10.31 -10.38 16.83
C VAL A 190 -10.59 -11.68 17.60
N TYR A 191 -11.35 -11.56 18.68
CA TYR A 191 -12.18 -12.67 19.17
C TYR A 191 -13.64 -12.31 18.91
N CYS A 192 -14.22 -12.66 17.75
CA CYS A 192 -15.67 -12.94 17.75
C CYS A 192 -16.30 -13.63 16.54
N ALA A 193 -15.79 -13.58 15.29
CA ALA A 193 -16.67 -13.96 14.17
C ALA A 193 -16.08 -14.79 13.00
N PHE A 194 -14.75 -14.91 12.85
CA PHE A 194 -14.17 -15.30 11.55
C PHE A 194 -13.11 -16.43 11.59
N MET A 195 -13.03 -17.20 12.68
CA MET A 195 -12.01 -18.26 12.83
C MET A 195 -12.07 -19.29 11.68
N SER A 196 -13.27 -19.66 11.21
CA SER A 196 -13.44 -20.72 10.21
C SER A 196 -13.11 -20.30 8.77
N ILE A 197 -13.09 -19.00 8.45
CA ILE A 197 -12.78 -18.49 7.09
C ILE A 197 -11.32 -18.02 7.02
N CYS A 198 -10.75 -17.54 8.13
CA CYS A 198 -9.39 -16.99 8.17
C CYS A 198 -8.30 -18.06 7.95
N VAL A 199 -8.41 -19.22 8.61
CA VAL A 199 -7.38 -20.29 8.59
C VAL A 199 -7.14 -20.85 7.18
N ARG A 200 -8.20 -21.01 6.37
CA ARG A 200 -8.08 -21.59 5.02
C ARG A 200 -7.52 -20.62 3.98
N LEU A 201 -7.61 -19.31 4.21
CA LEU A 201 -7.13 -18.26 3.31
C LEU A 201 -5.68 -17.81 3.61
N LEU A 202 -5.15 -18.13 4.79
CA LEU A 202 -3.85 -17.63 5.27
C LEU A 202 -2.63 -18.40 4.73
N ARG A 203 -2.77 -19.65 4.27
CA ARG A 203 -1.63 -20.47 3.77
C ARG A 203 -0.97 -19.94 2.49
N LEU A 204 -1.72 -19.21 1.65
CA LEU A 204 -1.20 -18.61 0.40
C LEU A 204 -0.94 -17.09 0.51
N ARG A 205 -1.50 -16.41 1.52
CA ARG A 205 -1.44 -14.95 1.66
C ARG A 205 -0.26 -14.44 2.49
N TYR A 206 0.30 -15.25 3.40
CA TYR A 206 1.42 -14.82 4.25
C TYR A 206 2.77 -14.77 3.53
N PHE A 207 2.99 -15.63 2.53
CA PHE A 207 4.21 -15.55 1.71
C PHE A 207 4.29 -14.20 0.97
N ALA A 208 3.14 -13.65 0.59
CA ALA A 208 3.05 -12.33 -0.02
C ALA A 208 3.41 -11.21 0.98
N LEU A 209 3.14 -11.33 2.28
CA LEU A 209 3.45 -10.28 3.27
C LEU A 209 4.96 -10.20 3.59
N SER A 210 5.66 -11.34 3.62
CA SER A 210 7.12 -11.37 3.80
C SER A 210 7.91 -10.85 2.60
N VAL A 211 7.32 -10.88 1.40
CA VAL A 211 7.96 -10.47 0.13
C VAL A 211 7.46 -9.11 -0.37
N PHE A 212 6.24 -8.73 -0.02
CA PHE A 212 5.55 -7.50 -0.39
C PHE A 212 4.81 -6.96 0.85
N ALA A 213 5.38 -5.94 1.48
CA ALA A 213 4.61 -5.07 2.36
C ALA A 213 3.52 -4.36 1.51
N LEU A 214 2.33 -4.99 1.41
CA LEU A 214 1.02 -4.58 0.84
C LEU A 214 0.94 -4.56 -0.72
N PRO A 215 -0.17 -5.00 -1.40
CA PRO A 215 -1.57 -4.55 -1.19
C PRO A 215 -2.69 -5.59 -1.57
N VAL A 216 -2.62 -6.85 -1.13
CA VAL A 216 -3.56 -7.92 -1.60
C VAL A 216 -4.86 -8.07 -0.75
N PHE A 217 -5.07 -7.22 0.25
CA PHE A 217 -6.20 -7.35 1.18
C PHE A 217 -7.49 -6.62 0.77
N ASP A 218 -7.52 -5.93 -0.37
CA ASP A 218 -8.66 -5.07 -0.77
C ASP A 218 -9.79 -5.79 -1.54
N ASN A 219 -9.85 -7.13 -1.54
CA ASN A 219 -10.94 -7.91 -2.16
C ASN A 219 -11.45 -9.04 -1.25
N LEU A 220 -11.73 -8.69 0.01
CA LEU A 220 -12.69 -9.39 0.88
C LEU A 220 -13.44 -8.37 1.73
#